data_AF-A0A7S4QA68-F1
#
_entry.id   AF-A0A7S4QA68-F1
#
_cell.length_a   1.000
_cell.length_b   1.000
_cell.length_c   1.000
_cell.angle_alpha   90.00
_cell.angle_beta   90.00
_cell.angle_gamma   90.00
#
_symmetry.space_group_name_H-M   'P 1'
#
loop_
_entity.id
_entity.type
_entity.pdbx_description
1 polymer ?
#
loop_
_entity_poly.entity_id
_entity_poly.type
_entity_poly.pdbx_seq_one_letter_code
_entity_poly.pdbx_strand_id
1 'polypeptide(L)'
;FGSSFGPSRLRVVGGHCGRGSFIPAMSDFTVDFTKSYARRRPDEPRSHYSSRLKFINALIKGEASNITDERIEVLSHCYSNVKYLSNVYGPDIMDMLRKYDPEIPS
;
A
#
# COMPACT_ATOMS: atom_id res chain seq x y z
N PHE A 1 3.82 -7.29 57.90
CA PHE A 1 2.35 -7.19 57.76
C PHE A 1 2.08 -6.38 56.50
N GLY A 2 1.52 -6.84 55.39
CA GLY A 2 0.85 -8.09 55.02
C GLY A 2 -0.08 -7.76 53.83
N SER A 3 -0.06 -8.62 52.80
CA SER A 3 -1.16 -9.01 51.88
C SER A 3 -1.85 -7.93 51.01
N SER A 4 -1.77 -7.95 49.67
CA SER A 4 -2.37 -8.90 48.69
C SER A 4 -3.84 -8.61 48.33
N PHE A 5 -4.19 -8.93 47.07
CA PHE A 5 -5.52 -9.09 46.43
C PHE A 5 -6.11 -7.92 45.61
N GLY A 6 -6.11 -8.10 44.27
CA GLY A 6 -7.06 -7.47 43.35
C GLY A 6 -8.42 -8.21 43.33
N PRO A 7 -9.10 -8.34 42.18
CA PRO A 7 -9.63 -7.33 41.27
C PRO A 7 -11.18 -7.32 41.33
N SER A 8 -11.83 -6.17 41.07
CA SER A 8 -13.29 -6.12 40.90
C SER A 8 -13.68 -6.03 39.43
N ARG A 9 -14.29 -7.12 38.97
CA ARG A 9 -14.97 -7.30 37.68
C ARG A 9 -15.98 -6.18 37.40
N LEU A 10 -15.90 -5.58 36.22
CA LEU A 10 -17.09 -5.14 35.50
C LEU A 10 -17.24 -6.01 34.25
N ARG A 11 -18.24 -6.90 34.28
CA ARG A 11 -18.81 -7.52 33.06
C ARG A 11 -19.63 -6.44 32.36
N VAL A 12 -19.26 -6.10 31.14
CA VAL A 12 -20.22 -5.60 30.16
C VAL A 12 -20.26 -6.64 29.05
N VAL A 13 -21.39 -7.34 29.00
CA VAL A 13 -21.79 -8.22 27.91
C VAL A 13 -22.64 -7.36 26.97
N GLY A 14 -22.34 -7.39 25.68
CA GLY A 14 -23.27 -6.97 24.63
C GLY A 14 -22.67 -6.02 23.62
N GLY A 15 -22.65 -6.45 22.35
CA GLY A 15 -22.46 -5.55 21.21
C GLY A 15 -21.64 -6.15 20.08
N HIS A 16 -22.18 -7.16 19.40
CA HIS A 16 -21.84 -7.42 18.01
C HIS A 16 -22.08 -6.15 17.17
N CYS A 17 -21.39 -6.08 16.02
CA CYS A 17 -21.49 -5.09 14.93
C CYS A 17 -20.45 -3.97 14.98
N GLY A 18 -19.41 -4.14 14.14
CA GLY A 18 -18.49 -3.09 13.76
C GLY A 18 -17.24 -3.68 13.16
N ARG A 19 -17.29 -4.00 11.86
CA ARG A 19 -16.10 -4.21 11.02
C ARG A 19 -15.19 -2.99 11.24
N GLY A 20 -14.23 -3.12 12.14
CA GLY A 20 -13.13 -2.19 12.27
C GLY A 20 -12.34 -2.31 10.98
N SER A 21 -12.56 -1.36 10.07
CA SER A 21 -11.68 -1.12 8.95
C SER A 21 -10.28 -1.03 9.54
N PHE A 22 -9.47 -2.06 9.29
CA PHE A 22 -8.05 -2.02 9.59
C PHE A 22 -7.52 -0.79 8.86
N ILE A 23 -7.25 0.29 9.61
CA ILE A 23 -6.36 1.33 9.13
C ILE A 23 -5.01 0.64 9.17
N PRO A 24 -4.40 0.26 8.02
CA PRO A 24 -3.05 -0.29 8.06
C PRO A 24 -2.18 0.78 8.72
N ALA A 25 -1.59 0.42 9.86
CA ALA A 25 -0.69 1.29 10.59
C ALA A 25 0.38 1.79 9.61
N MET A 26 0.64 3.11 9.61
CA MET A 26 1.69 3.73 8.77
C MET A 26 3.12 3.28 9.13
N SER A 27 3.27 2.22 9.93
CA SER A 27 4.54 1.61 10.37
C SER A 27 5.14 0.66 9.34
N ASP A 28 4.47 0.43 8.21
CA ASP A 28 4.84 -0.57 7.19
C ASP A 28 5.23 0.05 5.84
N PHE A 29 5.68 1.30 5.83
CA PHE A 29 6.08 1.99 4.60
C PHE A 29 7.59 1.84 4.36
N THR A 30 7.96 1.06 3.34
CA THR A 30 9.35 0.86 2.89
C THR A 30 9.75 1.84 1.79
N VAL A 31 8.84 2.70 1.36
CA VAL A 31 9.11 3.70 0.32
C VAL A 31 10.08 4.74 0.84
N ASP A 32 11.17 4.95 0.12
CA ASP A 32 12.11 6.04 0.37
C ASP A 32 11.57 7.36 -0.20
N PHE A 33 11.09 8.24 0.69
CA PHE A 33 10.52 9.54 0.33
C PHE A 33 11.55 10.56 -0.17
N THR A 34 12.84 10.26 -0.14
CA THR A 34 13.89 11.10 -0.72
C THR A 34 14.02 10.90 -2.24
N LYS A 35 13.43 9.83 -2.78
CA LYS A 35 13.55 9.44 -4.20
C LYS A 35 12.52 10.14 -5.10
N SER A 36 12.88 10.29 -6.37
CA SER A 36 12.02 10.87 -7.43
C SER A 36 10.67 10.17 -7.53
N TYR A 37 10.68 8.83 -7.53
CA TYR A 37 9.47 8.03 -7.63
C TYR A 37 8.52 8.23 -6.45
N ALA A 38 8.99 8.65 -5.28
CA ALA A 38 8.15 8.89 -4.12
C ALA A 38 7.51 10.29 -4.13
N ARG A 39 7.98 11.21 -4.99
CA ARG A 39 7.43 12.56 -5.08
C ARG A 39 6.07 12.53 -5.80
N ARG A 40 5.13 13.34 -5.31
CA ARG A 40 3.87 13.60 -6.04
C ARG A 40 4.16 14.40 -7.31
N ARG A 41 3.54 14.03 -8.43
CA ARG A 41 3.61 14.80 -9.67
C ARG A 41 2.68 16.03 -9.59
N PRO A 42 2.99 17.17 -10.25
CA PRO A 42 2.20 18.40 -10.13
C PRO A 42 0.72 18.23 -10.53
N ASP A 43 0.50 17.44 -11.58
CA ASP A 43 -0.78 17.13 -12.22
C ASP A 43 -1.48 15.89 -11.64
N GLU A 44 -0.84 15.18 -10.71
CA GLU A 44 -1.37 13.94 -10.15
C GLU A 44 -2.35 14.21 -8.98
N PRO A 45 -3.62 13.77 -9.08
CA PRO A 45 -4.57 13.84 -7.97
C PRO A 45 -4.06 13.11 -6.71
N ARG A 46 -4.42 13.62 -5.53
CA ARG A 46 -3.95 13.05 -4.26
C ARG A 46 -4.36 11.58 -4.06
N SER A 47 -5.53 11.19 -4.57
CA SER A 47 -5.99 9.80 -4.58
C SER A 47 -5.09 8.90 -5.45
N HIS A 48 -4.70 9.37 -6.64
CA HIS A 48 -3.84 8.64 -7.57
C HIS A 48 -2.44 8.46 -6.97
N TYR A 49 -1.89 9.53 -6.41
CA TYR A 49 -0.63 9.50 -5.67
C TYR A 49 -0.65 8.47 -4.54
N SER A 50 -1.71 8.45 -3.74
CA SER A 50 -1.84 7.47 -2.65
C SER A 50 -1.89 6.03 -3.17
N SER A 51 -2.63 5.76 -4.26
CA SER A 51 -2.67 4.43 -4.89
C SER A 51 -1.30 4.02 -5.42
N ARG A 52 -0.61 4.94 -6.11
CA ARG A 52 0.73 4.71 -6.65
C ARG A 52 1.74 4.43 -5.55
N LEU A 53 1.71 5.14 -4.43
CA LEU A 53 2.58 4.86 -3.29
C LEU A 53 2.30 3.49 -2.67
N LYS A 54 1.03 3.07 -2.57
CA LYS A 54 0.69 1.71 -2.10
C LYS A 54 1.25 0.63 -3.03
N PHE A 55 1.14 0.86 -4.34
CA PHE A 55 1.74 -0.01 -5.35
C PHE A 55 3.26 -0.07 -5.20
N ILE A 56 3.95 1.07 -5.10
CA ILE A 56 5.41 1.13 -4.92
C ILE A 56 5.83 0.40 -3.63
N ASN A 57 5.08 0.59 -2.54
CA ASN A 57 5.34 -0.10 -1.27
C ASN A 57 5.23 -1.62 -1.42
N ALA A 58 4.19 -2.11 -2.09
CA ALA A 58 4.00 -3.53 -2.36
C ALA A 58 5.10 -4.11 -3.27
N LEU A 59 5.48 -3.35 -4.29
CA LEU A 59 6.54 -3.70 -5.23
C LEU A 59 7.92 -3.84 -4.54
N ILE A 60 8.31 -2.85 -3.72
CA ILE A 60 9.56 -2.89 -2.96
C ILE A 60 9.57 -4.08 -1.98
N LYS A 61 8.45 -4.35 -1.30
CA LYS A 61 8.34 -5.48 -0.38
C LYS A 61 8.40 -6.83 -1.08
N GLY A 62 7.82 -6.96 -2.27
CA GLY A 62 7.73 -8.21 -3.02
C GLY A 62 9.00 -8.56 -3.80
N GLU A 63 9.67 -7.56 -4.39
CA GLU A 63 10.90 -7.76 -5.17
C GLU A 63 12.18 -7.57 -4.35
N ALA A 64 12.09 -6.90 -3.19
CA ALA A 64 13.19 -6.64 -2.26
C ALA A 64 14.45 -6.11 -2.97
N SER A 65 15.59 -6.77 -2.81
CA SER A 65 16.90 -6.36 -3.33
C SER A 65 17.03 -6.44 -4.86
N ASN A 66 16.05 -7.03 -5.57
CA ASN A 66 16.15 -7.26 -7.00
C ASN A 66 15.63 -6.09 -7.86
N ILE A 67 15.03 -5.06 -7.25
CA ILE A 67 14.46 -3.94 -7.97
C ILE A 67 15.26 -2.65 -7.77
N THR A 68 15.58 -1.98 -8.88
CA THR A 68 16.29 -0.70 -8.86
C THR A 68 15.34 0.49 -8.82
N ASP A 69 15.84 1.65 -8.42
CA ASP A 69 15.07 2.90 -8.37
C ASP A 69 14.49 3.26 -9.76
N GLU A 70 15.26 3.05 -10.84
CA GLU A 70 14.80 3.31 -12.21
C GLU A 70 13.63 2.40 -12.57
N ARG A 71 13.68 1.14 -12.13
CA ARG A 71 12.62 0.16 -12.42
C ARG A 71 11.34 0.51 -11.65
N ILE A 72 11.46 0.94 -10.40
CA ILE A 72 10.34 1.46 -9.61
C ILE A 72 9.71 2.66 -10.30
N GLU A 73 10.53 3.61 -10.77
CA GLU A 73 10.04 4.81 -11.44
C GLU A 73 9.25 4.46 -12.70
N VAL A 74 9.80 3.63 -13.59
CA VAL A 74 9.12 3.16 -14.81
C VAL A 74 7.83 2.43 -14.49
N LEU A 75 7.86 1.45 -13.56
CA LEU A 75 6.66 0.67 -13.21
C LEU A 75 5.58 1.54 -12.56
N SER A 76 5.96 2.55 -11.76
CA SER A 76 5.00 3.49 -11.17
C SER A 76 4.33 4.39 -12.23
N HIS A 77 5.03 4.72 -13.32
CA HIS A 77 4.44 5.40 -14.47
C HIS A 77 3.48 4.49 -15.22
N CYS A 78 3.90 3.26 -15.54
CA CYS A 78 3.05 2.28 -16.20
C CYS A 78 1.78 2.03 -15.38
N TYR A 79 1.90 1.85 -14.07
CA TYR A 79 0.77 1.68 -13.15
C TYR A 79 -0.28 2.79 -13.28
N SER A 80 0.13 4.06 -13.16
CA SER A 80 -0.80 5.19 -13.28
C SER A 80 -1.45 5.26 -14.65
N ASN A 81 -0.69 4.99 -15.72
CA ASN A 81 -1.20 5.04 -17.08
C ASN A 81 -2.20 3.91 -17.34
N VAL A 82 -1.96 2.70 -16.83
CA VAL A 82 -2.91 1.59 -16.95
C VAL A 82 -4.18 1.89 -16.15
N LYS A 83 -4.04 2.28 -14.88
CA LYS A 83 -5.18 2.45 -13.96
C LYS A 83 -6.06 3.64 -14.29
N TYR A 84 -5.50 4.74 -14.80
CA TYR A 84 -6.23 6.00 -14.97
C TYR A 84 -6.35 6.47 -16.42
N LEU A 85 -5.51 5.98 -17.33
CA LEU A 85 -5.54 6.34 -18.75
C LEU A 85 -5.92 5.16 -19.66
N SER A 86 -6.14 3.97 -19.08
CA SER A 86 -6.47 2.73 -19.81
C SER A 86 -5.41 2.31 -20.84
N ASN A 87 -4.15 2.66 -20.60
CA ASN A 87 -3.05 2.21 -21.45
C ASN A 87 -2.82 0.71 -21.27
N VAL A 88 -2.38 0.04 -22.35
CA VAL A 88 -1.98 -1.37 -22.33
C VAL A 88 -0.51 -1.46 -22.71
N TYR A 89 0.26 -2.17 -21.90
CA TYR A 89 1.68 -2.44 -22.14
C TYR A 89 1.89 -3.92 -22.52
N GLY A 90 3.13 -4.29 -22.85
CA GLY A 90 3.49 -5.68 -23.11
C GLY A 90 3.18 -6.60 -21.91
N PRO A 91 3.06 -7.92 -22.16
CA PRO A 91 2.60 -8.89 -21.17
C PRO A 91 3.44 -8.87 -19.89
N ASP A 92 4.76 -8.78 -19.99
CA ASP A 92 5.67 -8.74 -18.83
C ASP A 92 5.36 -7.59 -17.87
N ILE A 93 5.02 -6.41 -18.40
CA ILE A 93 4.66 -5.25 -17.60
C ILE A 93 3.27 -5.44 -17.01
N MET A 94 2.30 -5.87 -17.82
CA MET A 94 0.93 -6.07 -17.37
C MET A 94 0.84 -7.14 -16.27
N ASP A 95 1.58 -8.24 -16.41
CA ASP A 95 1.65 -9.32 -15.42
C ASP A 95 2.28 -8.83 -14.11
N MET A 96 3.33 -8.01 -14.20
CA MET A 96 3.97 -7.41 -13.02
C MET A 96 3.04 -6.46 -12.29
N LEU A 97 2.30 -5.63 -13.03
CA LEU A 97 1.32 -4.73 -12.45
C LEU A 97 0.17 -5.51 -11.80
N ARG A 98 -0.38 -6.52 -12.47
CA ARG A 98 -1.46 -7.38 -11.96
C ARG A 98 -1.05 -8.19 -10.73
N LYS A 99 0.22 -8.58 -10.61
CA LYS A 99 0.78 -9.25 -9.42
C LYS A 99 0.59 -8.42 -8.14
N TYR A 100 0.69 -7.10 -8.24
CA TYR A 100 0.65 -6.17 -7.09
C TYR A 100 -0.63 -5.36 -6.97
N ASP A 101 -1.45 -5.29 -8.03
CA ASP A 101 -2.79 -4.71 -8.01
C ASP A 101 -3.75 -5.53 -8.90
N PRO A 102 -4.56 -6.43 -8.30
CA PRO A 102 -5.48 -7.29 -9.05
C PRO A 102 -6.68 -6.53 -9.63
N GLU A 103 -6.86 -5.23 -9.32
CA GLU A 103 -7.88 -4.38 -9.95
C GLU A 103 -7.49 -3.99 -11.38
N ILE A 104 -6.26 -4.26 -11.82
CA ILE A 104 -5.80 -3.97 -13.17
C ILE A 104 -6.46 -4.94 -14.16
N PRO A 105 -7.14 -4.42 -15.20
CA PRO A 105 -7.85 -5.26 -16.16
C PRO A 105 -6.89 -6.19 -16.91
N SER A 106 -7.36 -7.42 -17.15
CA SER A 106 -6.70 -8.47 -17.92
C SER A 106 -6.75 -8.21 -19.41
#